data_AF-A0A7J2SFP6-F1
#
_entry.id   AF-A0A7J2SFP6-F1
#
_cell.length_a   1.000
_cell.length_b   1.000
_cell.length_c   1.000
_cell.angle_alpha   90.00
_cell.angle_beta   90.00
_cell.angle_gamma   90.00
#
_symmetry.space_group_name_H-M   'P 1'
#
loop_
_entity.id
_entity.type
_entity.pdbx_description
1 polymer ?
#
loop_
_entity_poly.entity_id
_entity_poly.type
_entity_poly.pdbx_seq_one_letter_code
_entity_poly.pdbx_strand_id
1 'polypeptide(L)' 'MGLKLDENGYIIVDEMGRTNIDRIFAAGDVTGGIRQIITSASEGAKASLASMSVIGKRSPY' A
#
# COMPACT_ATOMS: atom_id res chain seq x y z
N MET A 1 9.25 13.29 -6.29
CA MET A 1 7.94 12.65 -6.50
C MET A 1 6.98 13.23 -5.47
N GLY A 2 5.80 13.75 -5.85
CA GLY A 2 4.86 14.44 -4.96
C GLY A 2 4.05 13.51 -4.05
N LEU A 3 4.72 12.54 -3.43
CA LEU A 3 4.12 11.54 -2.56
C LEU A 3 3.79 12.20 -1.21
N LYS A 4 2.56 12.00 -0.74
CA LYS A 4 2.12 12.53 0.56
C LYS A 4 2.68 11.66 1.69
N LEU A 5 3.29 12.32 2.66
CA LEU A 5 3.77 11.72 3.89
C LEU A 5 3.02 12.33 5.07
N ASP A 6 2.96 11.59 6.17
CA ASP A 6 2.52 12.15 7.45
C ASP A 6 3.65 12.98 8.11
N GLU A 7 3.37 13.52 9.30
CA GLU A 7 4.33 14.33 10.06
C GLU A 7 5.61 13.57 10.49
N ASN A 8 5.55 12.24 10.52
CA ASN A 8 6.67 11.37 10.89
C ASN A 8 7.42 10.83 9.65
N GLY A 9 6.98 11.20 8.44
CA GLY A 9 7.59 10.80 7.18
C GLY A 9 7.11 9.45 6.63
N TYR A 10 6.04 8.86 7.18
CA TYR A 10 5.45 7.63 6.65
C TYR A 10 4.55 7.93 5.45
N ILE A 11 4.49 6.98 4.51
CA ILE A 11 3.65 7.11 3.32
C ILE A 11 2.19 7.01 3.72
N ILE A 12 1.41 8.05 3.40
CA ILE A 12 -0.04 8.03 3.61
C ILE A 12 -0.66 7.12 2.54
N VAL A 13 -1.40 6.11 2.99
CA VAL A 13 -2.14 5.17 2.14
C VAL A 13 -3.59 5.02 2.56
N ASP A 14 -4.45 4.58 1.64
CA ASP A 14 -5.78 4.09 1.96
C ASP A 14 -5.74 2.66 2.58
N GLU A 15 -6.90 2.12 2.95
CA GLU A 15 -7.00 0.77 3.55
C GLU A 15 -6.43 -0.35 2.68
N MET A 16 -6.35 -0.12 1.36
CA MET A 16 -5.88 -1.05 0.35
C MET A 16 -4.42 -0.78 -0.07
N GLY A 17 -3.71 0.16 0.57
CA GLY A 17 -2.32 0.47 0.26
C GLY A 17 -2.12 1.45 -0.91
N ARG A 18 -3.16 2.14 -1.38
CA ARG A 18 -3.06 3.14 -2.46
C ARG A 18 -2.49 4.45 -1.95
N THR A 19 -1.51 5.01 -2.66
CA THR A 19 -0.97 6.34 -2.36
C THR A 19 -1.78 7.44 -3.07
N ASN A 20 -1.38 8.70 -2.90
CA ASN A 20 -1.96 9.82 -3.64
C ASN A 20 -1.54 9.87 -5.13
N ILE A 21 -0.64 9.00 -5.57
CA ILE A 21 -0.18 8.93 -6.96
C ILE A 21 -0.77 7.67 -7.58
N ASP A 22 -1.45 7.83 -8.72
CA ASP A 22 -2.04 6.69 -9.43
C ASP A 22 -0.98 5.63 -9.73
N ARG A 23 -1.37 4.37 -9.54
CA ARG A 23 -0.53 3.18 -9.76
C ARG A 23 0.68 3.04 -8.84
N ILE A 24 0.81 3.88 -7.81
CA ILE A 24 1.83 3.73 -6.76
C ILE A 24 1.15 3.27 -5.47
N PHE A 25 1.68 2.19 -4.90
CA PHE A 25 1.19 1.54 -3.70
C PHE A 25 2.31 1.41 -2.66
N ALA A 26 1.95 1.37 -1.38
CA ALA A 26 2.88 1.14 -0.28
C ALA A 26 2.25 0.24 0.78
N ALA A 27 3.09 -0.49 1.51
CA ALA A 27 2.68 -1.43 2.55
C ALA A 27 3.84 -1.72 3.51
N GLY A 28 3.52 -2.09 4.75
CA GLY A 28 4.45 -2.42 5.81
C GLY A 28 4.98 -1.20 6.54
N ASP A 29 6.09 -1.35 7.25
CA ASP A 29 6.64 -0.33 8.16
C ASP A 29 6.81 1.08 7.52
N VAL A 30 6.94 1.16 6.20
CA VAL A 30 7.02 2.43 5.44
C VAL A 30 5.72 3.25 5.49
N THR A 31 4.59 2.62 5.78
CA THR A 31 3.27 3.26 5.96
C THR A 31 2.94 3.55 7.43
N GLY A 32 3.91 3.36 8.35
CA GLY A 32 3.73 3.60 9.78
C GLY A 32 3.02 2.44 10.48
N GLY A 33 2.26 2.75 11.54
CA GLY A 33 1.50 1.75 12.29
C GLY A 33 2.35 0.80 13.14
N ILE A 34 1.85 -0.44 13.33
CA ILE A 34 2.49 -1.46 14.17
C ILE A 34 3.50 -2.24 13.33
N ARG A 35 4.78 -2.15 13.71
CA ARG A 35 5.92 -2.82 13.04
C ARG A 35 5.99 -4.30 13.39
N GLN A 36 5.11 -5.09 12.77
CA GLN A 36 5.06 -6.54 12.91
C GLN A 36 5.07 -7.19 11.53
N ILE A 37 5.80 -8.30 11.40
CA ILE A 37 5.93 -9.06 10.15
C ILE A 37 4.54 -9.41 9.58
N ILE A 38 3.61 -9.84 10.43
CA ILE A 38 2.27 -10.23 10.00
C ILE A 38 1.43 -9.05 9.50
N THR A 39 1.62 -7.85 10.08
CA THR A 39 0.97 -6.62 9.63
C THR A 39 1.46 -6.25 8.24
N SER A 40 2.79 -6.20 8.04
CA SER A 40 3.39 -5.89 6.74
C SER A 40 3.00 -6.90 5.65
N ALA A 41 2.89 -8.19 6.00
CA ALA A 41 2.41 -9.21 5.07
C ALA A 41 0.94 -9.02 4.68
N SER A 42 0.07 -8.71 5.64
CA SER A 42 -1.35 -8.43 5.41
C SER A 42 -1.54 -7.19 4.54
N GLU A 43 -0.82 -6.11 4.83
CA GLU A 43 -0.84 -4.88 4.01
C GLU A 43 -0.33 -5.13 2.60
N GLY A 44 0.74 -5.91 2.44
CA GLY A 44 1.26 -6.30 1.12
C GLY A 44 0.24 -7.09 0.30
N ALA A 45 -0.54 -7.98 0.93
CA ALA A 45 -1.61 -8.70 0.25
C ALA A 45 -2.73 -7.75 -0.23
N LYS A 46 -3.14 -6.78 0.60
CA LYS A 46 -4.13 -5.76 0.21
C LYS A 46 -3.63 -4.88 -0.94
N ALA A 47 -2.40 -4.37 -0.84
CA ALA A 47 -1.77 -3.57 -1.88
C ALA A 47 -1.62 -4.34 -3.20
N SER A 48 -1.28 -5.63 -3.13
CA SER A 48 -1.22 -6.51 -4.29
C SER A 48 -2.59 -6.61 -4.96
N LEU A 49 -3.66 -6.94 -4.22
CA LEU A 49 -5.03 -7.01 -4.74
C LEU A 49 -5.48 -5.69 -5.37
N ALA A 50 -5.14 -4.56 -4.73
CA ALA A 50 -5.43 -3.23 -5.26
C ALA A 50 -4.68 -2.95 -6.58
N SER A 51 -3.44 -3.40 -6.69
CA SER A 51 -2.63 -3.23 -7.89
C SER A 51 -3.18 -4.02 -9.08
N MET A 52 -3.83 -5.18 -8.84
CA MET A 52 -4.36 -6.04 -9.89
C MET A 52 -5.39 -5.34 -10.79
N SER A 53 -6.23 -4.47 -10.22
CA SER A 53 -7.20 -3.68 -11.00
C SER A 53 -6.53 -2.71 -11.96
N VAL A 54 -5.31 -2.26 -11.66
CA VAL A 54 -4.56 -1.28 -12.46
C VAL A 54 -3.80 -1.94 -13.62
N ILE A 55 -3.24 -3.14 -13.40
CA ILE A 55 -2.53 -3.91 -14.43
C ILE A 55 -3.47 -4.68 -15.38
N GLY A 56 -4.79 -4.61 -15.17
CA GLY A 56 -5.77 -5.31 -16.01
C GLY A 56 -5.75 -6.84 -15.86
N LYS A 57 -5.02 -7.36 -14.87
CA LYS A 57 -5.04 -8.79 -14.54
C LYS A 57 -6.17 -9.05 -13.56
N ARG A 58 -7.18 -9.80 -13.99
CA ARG A 58 -8.13 -10.44 -13.06
C ARG A 58 -7.43 -11.62 -12.39
N SER A 59 -7.51 -11.70 -11.06
CA SER A 59 -7.08 -12.89 -10.32
C SER A 59 -7.86 -14.10 -10.85
N PRO A 60 -7.20 -15.25 -11.09
CA PRO A 60 -7.88 -16.48 -11.47
C PRO A 60 -8.70 -17.11 -10.33
N TYR A 61 -8.64 -16.52 -9.14
CA TYR A 61 -9.47 -16.84 -7.97
C TYR A 61 -10.46 -15.71 -7.70
#